data_AF-A0A842KVI3-F1
#
_entry.id   AF-A0A842KVI3-F1
#
_cell.length_a   1.000
_cell.length_b   1.000
_cell.length_c   1.000
_cell.angle_alpha   90.00
_cell.angle_beta   90.00
_cell.angle_gamma   90.00
#
_symmetry.space_group_name_H-M   'P 1'
#
loop_
_entity.id
_entity.type
_entity.pdbx_description
1 polymer ?
#
loop_
_entity_poly.entity_id
_entity_poly.type
_entity_poly.pdbx_seq_one_letter_code
_entity_poly.pdbx_strand_id
1 'polypeptide(L)'
;MSRKNLQKHQTGFQILIGPPKLTKYERARIIGARALQLSYGAPPFIPIEGTETVTEIAKKELQMKALPISIRRQLPDGTYQDIPIQYLL
;
A
#
# COMPACT_ATOMS: atom_id res chain seq x y z
N MET A 1 3.89 30.41 19.38
CA MET A 1 2.58 29.74 19.26
C MET A 1 2.77 28.43 18.50
N SER A 2 2.71 27.32 19.22
CA SER A 2 3.07 25.97 18.76
C SER A 2 1.92 25.34 17.96
N ARG A 3 2.14 25.04 16.67
CA ARG A 3 1.27 24.14 15.92
C ARG A 3 1.86 22.73 16.03
N LYS A 4 1.20 21.99 16.92
CA LYS A 4 1.44 20.62 17.36
C LYS A 4 1.76 19.67 16.20
N ASN A 5 2.83 18.89 16.40
CA ASN A 5 3.05 17.60 15.78
C ASN A 5 1.78 16.73 15.84
N LEU A 6 1.12 16.56 14.69
CA LEU A 6 0.13 15.53 14.41
C LEU A 6 0.89 14.48 13.56
N GLN A 7 1.07 13.21 13.89
CA GLN A 7 0.41 12.33 14.85
C GLN A 7 1.40 11.20 15.23
N LYS A 8 1.56 10.94 16.53
CA LYS A 8 2.09 9.66 17.03
C LYS A 8 0.93 8.67 17.08
N HIS A 9 0.94 7.67 16.20
CA HIS A 9 0.18 6.41 16.29
C HIS A 9 1.00 5.41 15.45
N GLN A 10 1.57 4.29 15.91
CA GLN A 10 1.34 3.49 17.11
C GLN A 10 2.65 2.80 17.57
N THR A 11 2.85 2.73 18.87
CA THR A 11 3.74 1.81 19.57
C THR A 11 3.28 0.35 19.34
N GLY A 12 4.10 -0.52 18.73
CA GLY A 12 3.98 -1.98 18.92
C GLY A 12 3.98 -2.93 17.70
N PHE A 13 3.82 -2.46 16.45
CA PHE A 13 3.82 -3.39 15.30
C PHE A 13 5.23 -3.66 14.79
N GLN A 14 5.77 -4.85 15.07
CA GLN A 14 7.07 -5.30 14.58
C GLN A 14 6.90 -6.17 13.33
N ILE A 15 7.63 -5.84 12.27
CA ILE A 15 7.74 -6.68 11.07
C ILE A 15 8.75 -7.78 11.40
N LEU A 16 8.25 -9.01 11.55
CA LEU A 16 9.03 -10.19 11.90
C LEU A 16 9.48 -10.94 10.65
N ILE A 17 8.65 -10.91 9.60
CA ILE A 17 8.88 -11.66 8.37
C ILE A 17 9.25 -10.71 7.22
N GLY A 18 10.48 -10.87 6.72
CA GLY A 18 11.01 -10.12 5.59
C GLY A 18 11.46 -8.69 5.95
N PRO A 19 11.91 -7.91 4.95
CA PRO A 19 12.46 -6.58 5.18
C PRO A 19 11.37 -5.55 5.55
N PRO A 20 11.69 -4.50 6.32
CA PRO A 20 10.74 -3.46 6.73
C PRO A 20 10.44 -2.44 5.60
N LYS A 21 10.42 -2.91 4.35
CA LYS A 21 10.13 -2.13 3.16
C LYS A 21 9.37 -2.98 2.15
N LEU A 22 8.63 -2.31 1.27
CA LEU A 22 7.97 -2.95 0.14
C LEU A 22 9.01 -3.51 -0.85
N THR A 23 8.91 -4.80 -1.17
CA THR A 23 9.75 -5.41 -2.21
C THR A 23 9.29 -4.96 -3.60
N LYS A 24 10.18 -5.04 -4.59
CA LYS A 24 9.83 -4.71 -5.99
C LYS A 24 8.67 -5.57 -6.52
N TYR A 25 8.57 -6.82 -6.05
CA TYR A 25 7.53 -7.76 -6.44
C TYR A 25 6.18 -7.42 -5.82
N GLU A 26 6.16 -7.14 -4.52
CA GLU A 26 4.95 -6.68 -3.81
C GLU A 26 4.42 -5.39 -4.45
N ARG A 27 5.32 -4.42 -4.71
CA ARG A 27 4.96 -3.17 -5.38
C ARG A 27 4.33 -3.41 -6.75
N ALA A 28 4.96 -4.23 -7.58
CA ALA A 28 4.44 -4.55 -8.92
C ALA A 28 3.07 -5.27 -8.83
N ARG A 29 2.92 -6.21 -7.89
CA ARG A 29 1.67 -6.95 -7.69
C ARG A 29 0.52 -6.04 -7.27
N ILE A 30 0.77 -5.10 -6.36
CA ILE A 30 -0.23 -4.14 -5.89
C ILE A 30 -0.67 -3.22 -7.02
N ILE A 31 0.27 -2.64 -7.76
CA ILE A 31 -0.03 -1.76 -8.89
C ILE A 31 -0.83 -2.54 -9.94
N GLY A 32 -0.42 -3.76 -10.29
CA GLY A 32 -1.11 -4.57 -11.28
C GLY A 32 -2.54 -4.97 -10.85
N ALA A 33 -2.70 -5.42 -9.62
CA ALA A 33 -4.01 -5.78 -9.08
C ALA A 33 -4.93 -4.56 -8.99
N ARG A 34 -4.41 -3.41 -8.55
CA ARG A 34 -5.18 -2.18 -8.46
C ARG A 34 -5.55 -1.61 -9.82
N ALA A 35 -4.62 -1.64 -10.77
CA ALA A 35 -4.90 -1.28 -12.15
C ALA A 35 -6.01 -2.15 -12.74
N LEU A 36 -6.00 -3.47 -12.48
CA LEU A 36 -7.08 -4.35 -12.93
C LEU A 36 -8.44 -3.95 -12.35
N GLN A 37 -8.51 -3.61 -11.05
CA GLN A 37 -9.75 -3.15 -10.43
C GLN A 37 -10.28 -1.88 -11.09
N LEU A 38 -9.42 -0.89 -11.30
CA LEU A 38 -9.77 0.37 -11.97
C LEU A 38 -10.23 0.13 -13.42
N SER A 39 -9.59 -0.79 -14.15
CA SER A 39 -10.03 -1.18 -15.50
C SER A 39 -11.42 -1.82 -15.52
N TYR A 40 -11.85 -2.45 -14.42
CA TYR A 40 -13.21 -2.97 -14.24
C TYR A 40 -14.19 -1.92 -13.70
N GLY A 41 -13.81 -0.63 -13.69
CA GLY A 41 -14.69 0.45 -13.27
C GLY A 41 -14.77 0.63 -11.75
N ALA A 42 -13.84 0.04 -10.98
CA ALA A 42 -13.78 0.32 -9.55
C ALA A 42 -13.47 1.82 -9.31
N PRO A 43 -14.08 2.45 -8.30
CA PRO A 43 -13.84 3.86 -8.01
C PRO A 43 -12.39 4.08 -7.52
N PRO A 44 -11.73 5.16 -7.97
CA PRO A 44 -10.44 5.59 -7.43
C PRO A 44 -10.62 6.15 -6.00
N PHE A 45 -9.59 6.01 -5.16
CA PHE A 45 -9.53 6.63 -3.84
C PHE A 45 -8.97 8.06 -3.88
N ILE A 46 -8.54 8.51 -5.05
CA ILE A 46 -7.86 9.79 -5.27
C ILE A 46 -8.55 10.53 -6.42
N PRO A 47 -8.51 11.88 -6.45
CA PRO A 47 -8.99 12.62 -7.61
C PRO A 47 -8.12 12.30 -8.83
N ILE A 48 -8.78 12.01 -9.96
CA ILE A 48 -8.11 11.72 -11.24
C ILE A 48 -7.96 13.03 -12.03
N GLU A 49 -6.76 13.31 -12.52
CA GLU A 49 -6.55 14.29 -13.58
C GLU A 49 -6.82 13.57 -14.92
N GLY A 50 -7.77 14.05 -15.73
CA GLY A 50 -8.42 13.29 -16.81
C GLY A 50 -7.54 12.73 -17.95
N THR A 51 -6.22 12.90 -17.90
CA THR A 51 -5.23 12.35 -18.85
C THR A 51 -4.51 11.11 -18.33
N GLU A 52 -4.74 10.69 -17.10
CA GLU A 52 -4.01 9.57 -16.47
C GLU A 52 -4.47 8.20 -16.99
N THR A 53 -3.50 7.34 -17.25
CA THR A 53 -3.75 5.92 -17.48
C THR A 53 -4.08 5.21 -16.17
N VAL A 54 -4.78 4.08 -16.27
CA VAL A 54 -5.16 3.26 -15.10
C VAL A 54 -3.96 2.82 -14.25
N THR A 55 -2.81 2.58 -14.89
CA THR A 55 -1.58 2.23 -14.17
C THR A 55 -0.98 3.42 -13.42
N GLU A 56 -1.13 4.63 -13.95
CA GLU A 56 -0.68 5.86 -13.29
C GLU A 56 -1.55 6.19 -12.09
N ILE A 57 -2.87 6.06 -12.21
CA ILE A 57 -3.80 6.22 -11.08
C ILE A 57 -3.43 5.24 -9.96
N ALA A 58 -3.24 3.94 -10.28
CA ALA A 58 -2.83 2.94 -9.29
C ALA A 58 -1.49 3.26 -8.61
N LYS A 59 -0.52 3.81 -9.36
CA LYS A 59 0.77 4.26 -8.80
C LYS A 59 0.59 5.46 -7.86
N LYS A 60 -0.23 6.44 -8.24
CA LYS A 60 -0.54 7.62 -7.41
C LYS A 60 -1.27 7.21 -6.13
N GLU A 61 -2.24 6.30 -6.20
CA GLU A 61 -2.95 5.78 -5.02
C GLU A 61 -2.00 5.09 -4.03
N LEU A 62 -1.07 4.29 -4.55
CA LEU A 62 -0.05 3.65 -3.74
C LEU A 62 0.88 4.66 -3.07
N GLN A 63 1.29 5.71 -3.79
CA GLN A 63 2.14 6.78 -3.26
C GLN A 63 1.45 7.60 -2.15
N MET A 64 0.15 7.84 -2.29
CA MET A 64 -0.64 8.57 -1.29
C MET A 64 -1.09 7.71 -0.11
N LYS A 65 -0.65 6.44 -0.02
CA LYS A 65 -1.02 5.48 1.03
C LYS A 65 -2.54 5.33 1.20
N ALA A 66 -3.29 5.54 0.11
CA ALA A 66 -4.76 5.57 0.13
C ALA A 66 -5.40 4.18 0.06
N LEU A 67 -4.63 3.16 -0.37
CA LEU A 67 -5.14 1.79 -0.55
C LEU A 67 -5.27 1.06 0.81
N PRO A 68 -6.47 0.60 1.20
CA PRO A 68 -6.67 -0.15 2.44
C PRO A 68 -6.33 -1.63 2.23
N ILE A 69 -5.05 -1.93 2.03
CA ILE A 69 -4.55 -3.29 1.77
C ILE A 69 -3.44 -3.72 2.74
N SER A 70 -3.41 -5.03 3.00
CA SER A 70 -2.37 -5.71 3.77
C SER A 70 -1.68 -6.75 2.90
N ILE A 71 -0.41 -6.99 3.17
CA ILE A 71 0.43 -7.96 2.46
C ILE A 71 0.67 -9.13 3.40
N ARG A 72 0.26 -10.32 2.97
CA ARG A 72 0.63 -11.57 3.64
C ARG A 72 1.99 -12.03 3.15
N ARG A 73 2.98 -12.08 4.05
CA ARG A 73 4.27 -12.74 3.78
C ARG A 73 4.26 -14.11 4.42
N GLN A 74 4.50 -15.14 3.62
CA GLN A 74 4.49 -16.53 4.07
C GLN A 74 5.90 -17.12 3.92
N LEU A 75 6.36 -17.83 4.95
CA LEU A 75 7.60 -18.59 4.96
C LEU A 75 7.35 -20.03 4.46
N PRO A 76 8.40 -20.75 4.03
CA PRO A 76 8.26 -22.13 3.54
C PRO A 76 7.70 -23.12 4.56
N ASP A 77 7.82 -22.80 5.86
CA ASP A 77 7.27 -23.57 6.98
C ASP A 77 5.75 -23.38 7.15
N GLY A 78 5.13 -22.50 6.35
CA GLY A 78 3.70 -22.19 6.41
C GLY A 78 3.34 -21.06 7.37
N THR A 79 4.29 -20.55 8.17
CA THR A 79 4.05 -19.38 9.00
C THR A 79 3.86 -18.14 8.14
N TYR A 80 3.02 -17.20 8.58
CA TYR A 80 2.77 -15.98 7.84
C TYR A 80 2.58 -14.77 8.75
N GLN A 81 2.83 -13.59 8.18
CA GLN A 81 2.54 -12.31 8.81
C GLN A 81 1.76 -11.42 7.85
N ASP A 82 0.64 -10.89 8.33
CA ASP A 82 -0.15 -9.89 7.61
C ASP A 82 0.35 -8.49 7.99
N ILE A 83 0.96 -7.80 7.03
CA ILE A 83 1.60 -6.50 7.22
C ILE A 83 0.77 -5.43 6.49
N PRO A 84 0.17 -4.46 7.20
CA PRO A 84 -0.52 -3.36 6.54
C PRO A 84 0.47 -2.51 5.74
N ILE A 85 0.08 -2.09 4.54
CA ILE A 85 0.98 -1.38 3.63
C ILE A 85 1.52 -0.06 4.19
N GLN A 86 0.76 0.55 5.11
CA GLN A 86 1.12 1.79 5.79
C GLN A 86 2.46 1.68 6.57
N TYR A 87 2.83 0.47 7.02
CA TYR A 87 4.09 0.20 7.72
C TYR A 87 5.28 -0.08 6.79
N LEU A 88 5.04 -0.26 5.48
CA LEU A 88 6.06 -0.63 4.48
C LEU A 88 6.46 0.51 3.53
N LEU A 89 5.74 1.64 3.60
CA LEU A 89 5.90 2.83 2.75
C LEU A 89 6.42 4.03 3.54
#